data_AF-A0A7J6CRU3-F1
#
_entry.id   AF-A0A7J6CRU3-F1
#
_cell.length_a   1.000
_cell.length_b   1.000
_cell.length_c   1.000
_cell.angle_alpha   90.00
_cell.angle_beta   90.00
_cell.angle_gamma   90.00
#
_symmetry.space_group_name_H-M   'P 1'
#
loop_
_entity.id
_entity.type
_entity.pdbx_description
1 polymer ?
#
loop_
_entity_poly.entity_id
_entity_poly.type
_entity_poly.pdbx_seq_one_letter_code
_entity_poly.pdbx_strand_id
1 'polypeptide(L)'
;MLDLNTTKKQSTVCVERPGFRHHRKENYACHSPVSQQSTDSGDEFSPLRKLNGSPGECPSRQNLHKELLLSHKRGLLLEEKPELQRVLQQRRLDLHREEELALRPPSDLEQELRKRQQKLQEYEMEEQRRIEDEKNVPEFVRVKENLRRIQLTE
;
A
#
# COMPACT_ATOMS: atom_id res chain seq x y z
N MET A 1 28.26 39.30 -14.15
CA MET A 1 27.18 40.22 -13.70
C MET A 1 25.88 39.69 -14.24
N LEU A 2 24.96 39.35 -13.32
CA LEU A 2 23.65 38.70 -13.48
C LEU A 2 23.64 37.16 -13.47
N ASP A 3 23.93 36.59 -12.29
CA ASP A 3 23.45 35.26 -11.89
C ASP A 3 22.09 35.42 -11.19
N LEU A 4 21.03 34.79 -11.72
CA LEU A 4 19.70 34.77 -11.11
C LEU A 4 19.27 33.33 -10.79
N ASN A 5 19.68 32.92 -9.60
CA ASN A 5 19.00 32.07 -8.61
C ASN A 5 17.62 31.52 -9.00
N THR A 6 17.41 30.20 -8.83
CA THR A 6 16.40 29.61 -7.91
C THR A 6 16.49 28.08 -7.97
N THR A 7 17.43 27.49 -7.23
CA THR A 7 17.38 26.06 -6.91
C THR A 7 16.32 25.83 -5.85
N LYS A 8 15.15 25.36 -6.28
CA LYS A 8 14.05 24.92 -5.41
C LYS A 8 14.47 23.61 -4.73
N LYS A 9 15.10 23.70 -3.55
CA LYS A 9 15.33 22.55 -2.68
C LYS A 9 13.97 22.05 -2.18
N GLN A 10 13.53 20.89 -2.66
CA GLN A 10 12.43 20.16 -2.03
C GLN A 10 12.97 19.59 -0.71
N SER A 11 12.59 20.24 0.40
CA SER A 11 12.73 19.67 1.73
C SER A 11 11.58 18.68 1.93
N THR A 12 11.86 17.38 1.74
CA THR A 12 10.99 16.32 2.24
C THR A 12 11.12 16.30 3.76
N VAL A 13 10.19 16.96 4.44
CA VAL A 13 10.01 16.79 5.88
C VAL A 13 9.45 15.38 6.09
N CYS A 14 10.34 14.45 6.43
CA CYS A 14 9.95 13.18 7.01
C CYS A 14 9.26 13.49 8.35
N VAL A 15 7.94 13.35 8.39
CA VAL A 15 7.21 13.34 9.66
C VAL A 15 7.50 12.01 10.32
N GLU A 16 8.51 11.96 11.18
CA GLU A 16 8.70 10.82 12.08
C GLU A 16 7.50 10.76 13.03
N ARG A 17 6.73 9.68 12.91
CA ARG A 17 5.71 9.32 13.89
C ARG A 17 6.41 8.91 15.19
N PRO A 18 6.10 9.51 16.34
CA PRO A 18 6.61 9.04 17.62
C PRO A 18 6.09 7.61 17.86
N GLY A 19 7.00 6.65 17.84
CA GLY A 19 6.69 5.26 18.19
C GLY A 19 6.10 5.20 19.61
N PHE A 20 5.04 4.41 19.77
CA PHE A 20 4.49 4.05 21.07
C PHE A 20 5.59 3.42 21.93
N ARG A 21 6.01 4.12 22.98
CA ARG A 21 6.94 3.58 23.97
C ARG A 21 6.23 2.49 24.78
N HIS A 22 6.68 1.26 24.64
CA HIS A 22 6.34 0.19 25.57
C HIS A 22 7.10 0.41 26.88
N HIS A 23 6.51 1.16 27.80
CA HIS A 23 6.89 1.09 29.21
C HIS A 23 6.14 -0.08 29.84
N ARG A 24 6.78 -1.24 29.95
CA ARG A 24 6.36 -2.20 30.97
C ARG A 24 7.56 -2.72 31.75
N LYS A 25 7.54 -2.27 33.00
CA LYS A 25 8.40 -2.56 34.13
C LYS A 25 8.47 -4.08 34.36
N GLU A 26 9.69 -4.59 34.32
CA GLU A 26 10.32 -5.52 35.26
C GLU A 26 9.49 -6.49 36.10
N ASN A 27 10.00 -7.73 36.14
CA ASN A 27 10.02 -8.65 37.28
C ASN A 27 8.71 -9.29 37.73
N TYR A 28 8.43 -10.48 37.18
CA TYR A 28 8.02 -11.62 37.99
C TYR A 28 8.75 -12.87 37.51
N ALA A 29 9.89 -13.17 38.14
CA ALA A 29 10.49 -14.49 38.09
C ALA A 29 9.60 -15.42 38.94
N CYS A 30 8.95 -16.39 38.30
CA CYS A 30 8.21 -17.44 39.01
C CYS A 30 9.21 -18.31 39.79
N HIS A 31 9.16 -18.25 41.10
CA HIS A 31 9.74 -19.26 41.97
C HIS A 31 8.95 -20.57 41.81
N SER A 32 9.59 -21.63 41.33
CA SER A 32 9.09 -23.00 41.45
C SER A 32 9.19 -23.48 42.90
N PRO A 33 8.16 -24.11 43.47
CA PRO A 33 8.35 -25.05 44.55
C PRO A 33 8.36 -26.48 44.00
N VAL A 34 9.49 -27.14 44.24
CA VAL A 34 9.65 -28.58 44.25
C VAL A 34 8.89 -29.18 45.45
N SER A 35 8.03 -30.18 45.22
CA SER A 35 7.75 -31.28 46.15
C SER A 35 6.96 -32.36 45.41
N GLN A 36 7.56 -33.52 45.11
CA GLN A 36 7.71 -34.67 46.01
C GLN A 36 6.37 -35.36 46.32
N GLN A 37 6.10 -36.45 45.60
CA GLN A 37 6.02 -37.83 46.10
C GLN A 37 4.99 -38.65 45.33
N SER A 38 5.54 -39.69 44.71
CA SER A 38 4.89 -40.85 44.14
C SER A 38 4.04 -41.56 45.19
N THR A 39 2.84 -42.00 44.80
CA THR A 39 2.38 -43.37 45.03
C THR A 39 1.32 -43.69 43.97
N ASP A 40 1.68 -44.64 43.13
CA ASP A 40 0.84 -45.36 42.19
C ASP A 40 -0.04 -46.34 42.98
N SER A 41 -1.35 -46.28 42.79
CA SER A 41 -2.27 -47.39 43.09
C SER A 41 -3.57 -47.14 42.33
N GLY A 42 -3.85 -48.03 41.39
CA GLY A 42 -4.89 -47.86 40.39
C GLY A 42 -6.32 -48.22 40.84
N ASP A 43 -7.14 -48.19 39.79
CA ASP A 43 -8.44 -48.83 39.61
C ASP A 43 -9.67 -48.18 40.28
N GLU A 44 -10.48 -47.49 39.48
CA GLU A 44 -11.77 -48.04 39.03
C GLU A 44 -12.56 -46.97 38.26
N PHE A 45 -12.98 -47.33 37.05
CA PHE A 45 -13.96 -46.61 36.24
C PHE A 45 -15.30 -46.52 36.99
N SER A 46 -15.50 -45.44 37.74
CA SER A 46 -16.80 -45.14 38.34
C SER A 46 -17.71 -44.40 37.35
N PRO A 47 -18.96 -44.86 37.15
CA PRO A 47 -19.84 -44.34 36.13
C PRO A 47 -20.21 -42.89 36.40
N LEU A 48 -20.20 -42.09 35.32
CA LEU A 48 -20.53 -40.68 35.24
C LEU A 48 -22.00 -40.44 35.66
N ARG A 49 -22.26 -40.56 36.96
CA ARG A 49 -23.51 -40.09 37.58
C ARG A 49 -23.48 -38.58 37.50
N LYS A 50 -24.38 -38.02 36.70
CA LYS A 50 -24.74 -36.60 36.71
C LYS A 50 -25.33 -36.29 38.07
N LEU A 51 -24.45 -36.06 39.04
CA LEU A 51 -24.78 -35.52 40.33
C LEU A 51 -25.05 -34.03 40.10
N ASN A 52 -26.33 -33.67 40.12
CA ASN A 52 -26.73 -32.29 40.33
C ASN A 52 -25.99 -31.76 41.57
N GLY A 53 -25.08 -30.81 41.37
CA GLY A 53 -24.38 -30.08 42.42
C GLY A 53 -23.39 -30.93 43.22
N SER A 54 -22.14 -31.04 42.75
CA SER A 54 -21.02 -31.45 43.61
C SER A 54 -20.94 -30.49 44.82
N PRO A 55 -20.93 -30.97 46.07
CA PRO A 55 -20.92 -30.12 47.27
C PRO A 55 -19.56 -29.43 47.52
N GLY A 56 -18.64 -29.45 46.55
CA GLY A 56 -17.34 -28.79 46.60
C GLY A 56 -17.13 -27.73 45.52
N GLU A 57 -18.15 -27.40 44.72
CA GLU A 57 -18.06 -26.27 43.81
C GLU A 57 -18.62 -25.03 44.50
N CYS A 58 -17.72 -24.28 45.14
CA CYS A 58 -18.00 -22.92 45.55
C CYS A 58 -18.72 -22.20 44.38
N PRO A 59 -19.82 -21.46 44.61
CA PRO A 59 -20.54 -20.75 43.53
C PRO A 59 -19.62 -19.93 42.62
N SER A 60 -18.51 -19.44 43.18
CA SER A 60 -17.38 -18.81 42.48
C SER A 60 -16.80 -19.67 41.35
N ARG A 61 -16.52 -20.96 41.57
CA ARG A 61 -15.95 -21.87 40.55
C ARG A 61 -16.92 -22.11 39.40
N GLN A 62 -18.21 -22.27 39.70
CA GLN A 62 -19.23 -22.43 38.65
C GLN A 62 -19.40 -21.15 37.84
N ASN A 63 -19.37 -19.99 38.50
CA ASN A 63 -19.43 -18.70 37.83
C ASN A 63 -18.20 -18.50 36.94
N LEU A 64 -17.00 -18.84 37.42
CA LEU A 64 -15.79 -18.81 36.63
C LEU A 64 -15.86 -19.74 35.41
N HIS A 65 -16.36 -20.97 35.57
CA HIS A 65 -16.53 -21.89 34.44
C HIS A 65 -17.49 -21.33 33.37
N LYS A 66 -18.61 -20.77 33.81
CA LYS A 66 -19.58 -20.10 32.92
C LYS A 66 -18.93 -18.90 32.22
N GLU A 67 -18.19 -18.08 32.95
CA GLU A 67 -17.48 -16.92 32.39
C GLU A 67 -16.43 -17.33 31.35
N LEU A 68 -15.58 -18.32 31.65
CA LEU A 68 -14.59 -18.83 30.70
C LEU A 68 -15.22 -19.36 29.42
N LEU A 69 -16.32 -20.13 29.53
CA LEU A 69 -17.02 -20.65 28.37
C LEU A 69 -17.65 -19.54 27.51
N LEU A 70 -18.21 -18.52 28.15
CA LEU A 70 -18.75 -17.33 27.48
C LEU A 70 -17.66 -16.50 26.82
N SER A 71 -16.54 -16.27 27.51
CA SER A 71 -15.39 -15.54 26.99
C SER A 71 -14.73 -16.24 25.81
N HIS A 72 -14.60 -17.56 25.85
CA HIS A 72 -14.10 -18.35 24.72
C HIS A 72 -15.05 -18.28 23.51
N LYS A 73 -16.36 -18.46 23.73
CA LYS A 73 -17.37 -18.35 22.66
C LYS A 73 -17.44 -16.95 22.04
N ARG A 74 -17.32 -15.90 22.86
CA ARG A 74 -17.32 -14.50 22.39
C ARG A 74 -15.99 -14.12 21.73
N GLY A 75 -14.87 -14.61 22.25
CA GLY A 75 -13.53 -14.41 21.68
C GLY A 75 -13.37 -15.08 20.32
N LEU A 76 -13.97 -16.26 20.12
CA LEU A 76 -14.04 -16.91 18.81
C LEU A 76 -14.85 -16.12 17.79
N LEU A 77 -15.95 -15.47 18.21
CA LEU A 77 -16.75 -14.61 17.34
C LEU A 77 -16.04 -13.28 17.02
N LEU A 78 -15.14 -12.82 17.90
CA LEU A 78 -14.35 -11.60 17.73
C LEU A 78 -13.02 -11.83 16.98
N GLU A 79 -12.59 -13.09 16.84
CA GLU A 79 -11.50 -13.52 15.93
C GLU A 79 -11.92 -13.42 14.45
N GLU A 80 -13.23 -13.42 14.16
CA GLU A 80 -13.68 -12.95 12.85
C GLU A 80 -13.32 -11.46 12.79
N LYS A 81 -12.29 -11.15 11.98
CA LYS A 81 -11.86 -9.79 11.68
C LYS A 81 -12.62 -9.33 10.43
N PRO A 82 -13.89 -8.88 10.55
CA PRO A 82 -14.70 -8.54 9.38
C PRO A 82 -14.04 -7.42 8.58
N GLU A 83 -13.37 -6.48 9.24
CA GLU A 83 -12.59 -5.42 8.60
C GLU A 83 -11.46 -5.99 7.74
N LEU A 84 -10.66 -6.90 8.29
CA LEU A 84 -9.55 -7.52 7.57
C LEU A 84 -10.06 -8.33 6.38
N GLN A 85 -11.11 -9.11 6.56
CA GLN A 85 -11.72 -9.88 5.48
C GLN A 85 -12.25 -8.97 4.37
N ARG A 86 -12.94 -7.88 4.71
CA ARG A 86 -13.40 -6.89 3.73
C ARG A 86 -12.24 -6.23 3.00
N VAL A 87 -11.17 -5.84 3.71
CA VAL A 87 -9.97 -5.27 3.10
C VAL A 87 -9.27 -6.27 2.17
N LEU A 88 -9.17 -7.54 2.53
CA LEU A 88 -8.59 -8.58 1.67
C LEU A 88 -9.46 -8.87 0.44
N GLN A 89 -10.78 -8.91 0.61
CA GLN A 89 -11.72 -9.04 -0.52
C GLN A 89 -11.64 -7.84 -1.46
N GLN A 90 -11.63 -6.62 -0.92
CA GLN A 90 -11.45 -5.39 -1.69
C GLN A 90 -10.14 -5.44 -2.45
N ARG A 91 -9.03 -5.80 -1.79
CA ARG A 91 -7.71 -5.92 -2.42
C ARG A 91 -7.71 -6.92 -3.58
N ARG A 92 -8.40 -8.06 -3.44
CA ARG A 92 -8.54 -9.04 -4.52
C ARG A 92 -9.31 -8.47 -5.72
N LEU A 93 -10.38 -7.72 -5.48
CA LEU A 93 -11.17 -7.10 -6.54
C LEU A 93 -10.37 -5.99 -7.25
N ASP A 94 -9.63 -5.18 -6.49
CA ASP A 94 -8.80 -4.12 -7.04
C ASP A 94 -7.69 -4.69 -7.94
N LEU A 95 -7.03 -5.76 -7.51
CA LEU A 95 -6.02 -6.47 -8.31
C LEU A 95 -6.61 -7.00 -9.62
N HIS A 96 -7.75 -7.70 -9.55
CA HIS A 96 -8.42 -8.20 -10.76
C HIS A 96 -8.84 -7.05 -11.69
N ARG A 97 -9.31 -5.93 -11.14
CA ARG A 97 -9.65 -4.75 -11.94
C ARG A 97 -8.42 -4.14 -12.61
N GLU A 98 -7.30 -4.07 -11.91
CA GLU A 98 -6.04 -3.56 -12.44
C GLU A 98 -5.49 -4.46 -13.55
N GLU A 99 -5.54 -5.78 -13.37
CA GLU A 99 -5.17 -6.77 -14.39
C GLU A 99 -6.02 -6.60 -15.67
N GLU A 100 -7.34 -6.48 -15.53
CA GLU A 100 -8.25 -6.26 -16.66
C GLU A 100 -7.97 -4.92 -17.37
N LEU A 101 -7.66 -3.85 -16.62
CA LEU A 101 -7.30 -2.56 -17.19
C LEU A 101 -5.94 -2.59 -17.89
N ALA A 102 -4.97 -3.34 -17.37
CA ALA A 102 -3.65 -3.50 -17.98
C ALA A 102 -3.70 -4.30 -19.29
N LEU A 103 -4.62 -5.26 -19.40
CA LEU A 103 -4.89 -5.99 -20.64
C LEU A 103 -5.74 -5.19 -21.64
N ARG A 104 -6.40 -4.12 -21.19
CA ARG A 104 -7.25 -3.31 -22.05
C ARG A 104 -6.41 -2.54 -23.07
N PRO A 105 -6.82 -2.50 -24.35
CA PRO A 105 -6.17 -1.64 -25.32
C PRO A 105 -6.28 -0.15 -24.92
N PRO A 106 -5.35 0.70 -25.39
CA PRO A 106 -5.41 2.13 -25.18
C PRO A 106 -6.76 2.70 -25.59
N SER A 107 -7.30 3.60 -24.75
CA SER A 107 -8.55 4.31 -25.01
C SER A 107 -8.45 5.14 -26.30
N ASP A 108 -9.57 5.39 -26.97
CA ASP A 108 -9.63 6.25 -28.15
C ASP A 108 -8.97 7.62 -27.90
N LEU A 109 -9.21 8.20 -26.72
CA LEU A 109 -8.56 9.46 -26.30
C LEU A 109 -7.05 9.31 -26.17
N GLU A 110 -6.58 8.19 -25.61
CA GLU A 110 -5.14 7.92 -25.45
C GLU A 110 -4.47 7.74 -26.81
N GLN A 111 -5.13 7.05 -27.75
CA GLN A 111 -4.66 6.91 -29.12
C GLN A 111 -4.57 8.27 -29.82
N GLU A 112 -5.58 9.13 -29.65
CA GLU A 112 -5.58 10.46 -30.26
C GLU A 112 -4.48 11.36 -29.68
N LEU A 113 -4.24 11.29 -28.37
CA LEU A 113 -3.10 11.99 -27.73
C LEU A 113 -1.76 11.52 -28.30
N ARG A 114 -1.58 10.20 -28.49
CA ARG A 114 -0.35 9.65 -29.11
C ARG A 114 -0.17 10.13 -30.54
N LYS A 115 -1.23 10.14 -31.35
CA LYS A 115 -1.19 10.67 -32.73
C LYS A 115 -0.80 12.14 -32.75
N ARG A 116 -1.39 12.96 -31.86
CA ARG A 116 -1.06 14.38 -31.74
C ARG A 116 0.40 14.58 -31.34
N GLN A 117 0.89 13.80 -30.39
CA GLN A 117 2.29 13.85 -29.96
C GLN A 117 3.24 13.50 -31.11
N GLN A 118 2.95 12.42 -31.85
CA GLN A 118 3.75 12.03 -33.01
C GLN A 118 3.78 13.14 -34.06
N LYS A 119 2.62 13.75 -34.37
CA LYS A 119 2.53 14.86 -35.33
C LYS A 119 3.36 16.07 -34.90
N LEU A 120 3.38 16.39 -33.61
CA LEU A 120 4.22 17.47 -33.08
C LEU A 120 5.71 17.16 -33.25
N GLN A 121 6.13 15.93 -32.94
CA GLN A 121 7.53 15.49 -33.16
C GLN A 121 7.93 15.55 -34.63
N GLU A 122 7.04 15.17 -35.54
CA GLU A 122 7.27 15.29 -36.99
C GLU A 122 7.45 16.76 -37.41
N TYR A 123 6.63 17.68 -36.89
CA TYR A 123 6.79 19.11 -37.15
C TYR A 123 8.11 19.67 -36.59
N GLU A 124 8.50 19.29 -35.37
CA GLU A 124 9.76 19.72 -34.78
C GLU A 124 10.97 19.25 -35.61
N MET A 125 10.95 17.99 -36.08
CA MET A 125 11.99 17.47 -36.97
C MET A 125 12.00 18.18 -38.32
N GLU A 126 10.83 18.45 -38.90
CA GLU A 126 10.72 19.16 -40.18
C GLU A 126 11.19 20.61 -40.06
N GLU A 127 10.84 21.31 -38.99
CA GLU A 127 11.33 22.65 -38.72
C GLU A 127 12.86 22.68 -38.59
N GLN A 128 13.43 21.71 -37.88
CA GLN A 128 14.88 21.57 -37.77
C GLN A 128 15.54 21.34 -39.14
N ARG A 129 14.96 20.48 -39.99
CA ARG A 129 15.41 20.28 -41.37
C ARG A 129 15.33 21.57 -42.18
N ARG A 130 14.22 22.29 -42.12
CA ARG A 130 14.05 23.57 -42.84
C ARG A 130 15.10 24.59 -42.43
N ILE A 131 15.41 24.69 -41.14
CA ILE A 131 16.47 25.59 -40.62
C ILE A 131 17.84 25.16 -41.13
N GLU A 132 18.12 23.85 -41.17
CA GLU A 132 19.38 23.32 -41.70
C GLU A 132 19.51 23.58 -43.21
N ASP A 133 18.46 23.32 -43.98
CA ASP A 133 18.41 23.58 -45.41
C ASP A 133 18.63 25.07 -45.71
N GLU A 134 17.99 25.97 -44.96
CA GLU A 134 18.20 27.42 -45.08
C GLU A 134 19.66 27.83 -44.79
N LYS A 135 20.33 27.16 -43.85
CA LYS A 135 21.76 27.39 -43.54
C LYS A 135 22.68 26.83 -44.63
N ASN A 136 22.29 25.72 -45.26
CA ASN A 136 23.05 25.08 -46.34
C ASN A 136 22.99 25.88 -47.65
N VAL A 137 22.00 26.78 -47.82
CA VAL A 137 21.94 27.68 -48.98
C VAL A 137 23.08 28.72 -48.92
N PRO A 138 23.88 28.85 -50.00
CA PRO A 138 24.94 29.86 -50.08
C PRO A 138 24.42 31.27 -49.83
N GLU A 139 25.21 32.07 -49.12
CA GLU A 139 24.81 33.40 -48.66
C GLU A 139 24.36 34.33 -49.80
N PHE A 140 25.08 34.34 -50.92
CA PHE A 140 24.73 35.21 -52.06
C PHE A 140 23.35 34.88 -52.66
N VAL A 141 22.91 33.62 -52.58
CA VAL A 141 21.57 33.20 -53.01
C VAL A 141 20.52 33.72 -52.01
N ARG A 142 20.76 33.51 -50.71
CA ARG A 142 19.93 34.01 -49.62
C ARG A 142 19.75 35.53 -49.65
N VAL A 143 20.85 36.28 -49.80
CA VAL A 143 20.84 37.75 -49.85
C VAL A 143 20.09 38.24 -51.09
N LYS A 144 20.31 37.63 -52.26
CA LYS A 144 19.59 37.96 -53.49
C LYS A 144 18.07 37.78 -53.33
N GLU A 145 17.63 36.68 -52.72
CA GLU A 145 16.21 36.45 -52.49
C GLU A 145 15.61 37.44 -51.48
N ASN A 146 16.32 37.74 -50.38
CA ASN A 146 15.93 38.78 -49.42
C ASN A 146 15.70 40.14 -50.10
N LEU A 147 16.62 40.57 -50.97
CA LEU A 147 16.49 41.81 -51.71
C LEU A 147 15.26 41.82 -52.62
N ARG A 148 14.92 40.70 -53.29
CA ARG A 148 13.70 40.59 -54.09
C ARG A 148 12.42 40.70 -53.25
N ARG A 149 12.37 40.05 -52.08
CA ARG A 149 11.18 40.07 -51.20
C ARG A 149 10.87 41.49 -50.73
N ILE A 150 11.90 42.24 -50.34
CA ILE A 150 11.74 43.65 -49.92
C ILE A 150 11.24 44.51 -51.07
N GLN A 151 11.78 44.34 -52.28
CA GLN A 151 11.34 45.08 -53.47
C GLN A 151 9.89 44.80 -53.90
N LEU A 152 9.32 43.65 -53.53
CA LEU A 152 7.92 43.30 -53.84
C LEU A 152 6.93 43.78 -52.76
N THR A 153 7.43 44.32 -51.66
CA THR A 153 6.61 44.81 -50.54
C THR A 153 6.46 46.34 -50.57
N GLU A 154 7.04 47.03 -51.56
CA GLU A 154 6.76 48.43 -51.93
C GLU A 154 5.85 48.52 -53.15
#